data_AF-A0A1Y1LSZ4-F1
#
_entry.id   AF-A0A1Y1LSZ4-F1
#
_cell.length_a   1.000
_cell.length_b   1.000
_cell.length_c   1.000
_cell.angle_alpha   90.00
_cell.angle_beta   90.00
_cell.angle_gamma   90.00
#
_symmetry.space_group_name_H-M   'P 1'
#
loop_
_entity.id
_entity.type
_entity.pdbx_description
1 polymer ?
#
loop_
_entity_poly.entity_id
_entity_poly.type
_entity_poly.pdbx_seq_one_letter_code
_entity_poly.pdbx_strand_id
1 'polypeptide(L)'
;FDDDDDNITRTRILSEEPKYPDHLTPDAVSLLKLLLSKRPLPRPSFPDILAHPFLVEHAPAQQAILDVKAHSPFSTALEKDCLERMRSAGVGIDAVIESVLAQKCDALAGWWTLLLEKEERKML
;
A
#
# COMPACT_ATOMS: atom_id res chain seq x y z
N PHE A 1 1.83 21.40 0.60
CA PHE A 1 1.99 22.45 -0.42
C PHE A 1 0.81 22.31 -1.34
N ASP A 2 0.14 23.41 -1.61
CA ASP A 2 -1.01 23.45 -2.48
C ASP A 2 -1.06 24.87 -3.01
N ASP A 3 -0.79 25.02 -4.29
CA ASP A 3 -0.65 26.29 -4.99
C ASP A 3 -1.28 26.11 -6.37
N ASP A 4 -1.96 27.15 -6.87
CA ASP A 4 -2.72 27.06 -8.12
C ASP A 4 -1.82 26.81 -9.34
N ASP A 5 -0.51 27.08 -9.22
CA ASP A 5 0.50 26.72 -10.21
C ASP A 5 1.23 25.42 -9.81
N ASP A 6 1.02 24.37 -10.61
CA ASP A 6 1.67 23.07 -10.47
C ASP A 6 3.20 23.15 -10.43
N ASN A 7 3.81 24.11 -11.13
CA ASN A 7 5.26 24.29 -11.12
C ASN A 7 5.76 24.81 -9.78
N ILE A 8 5.00 25.70 -9.14
CA ILE A 8 5.31 26.18 -7.79
C ILE A 8 5.17 25.02 -6.81
N THR A 9 4.06 24.27 -6.87
CA THR A 9 3.83 23.10 -6.02
C THR A 9 4.94 22.06 -6.18
N ARG A 10 5.32 21.73 -7.42
CA ARG A 10 6.45 20.83 -7.73
C ARG A 10 7.76 21.33 -7.11
N THR A 11 8.06 22.61 -7.27
CA THR A 11 9.29 23.21 -6.74
C THR A 11 9.34 23.07 -5.22
N ARG A 12 8.27 23.44 -4.51
CA ARG A 12 8.18 23.30 -3.05
C ARG A 12 8.32 21.84 -2.61
N ILE A 13 7.69 20.90 -3.32
CA ILE A 13 7.84 19.46 -3.04
C ILE A 13 9.30 19.01 -3.14
N LEU A 14 10.07 19.53 -4.09
CA LEU A 14 11.45 19.11 -4.30
C LEU A 14 12.44 19.79 -3.36
N SER A 15 12.23 21.07 -3.02
CA SER A 15 13.24 21.88 -2.31
C SER A 15 12.86 22.32 -0.89
N GLU A 16 11.58 22.36 -0.53
CA GLU A 16 11.13 23.02 0.70
C GLU A 16 10.63 22.05 1.78
N GLU A 17 10.68 22.51 3.04
CA GLU A 17 10.09 21.82 4.18
C GLU A 17 8.67 22.36 4.44
N PRO A 18 7.67 21.49 4.67
CA PRO A 18 6.33 21.94 5.03
C PRO A 18 6.35 22.65 6.39
N LYS A 19 5.46 23.62 6.56
CA LYS A 19 5.24 24.26 7.87
C LYS A 19 4.38 23.34 8.73
N TYR A 20 4.90 22.94 9.88
CA TYR A 20 4.20 22.11 10.85
C TYR A 20 3.41 23.01 11.82
N PRO A 21 2.09 22.81 11.97
CA PRO A 21 1.29 23.56 12.93
C PRO A 21 1.69 23.30 14.40
N ASP A 22 1.51 24.30 15.26
CA ASP A 22 1.87 24.23 16.69
C ASP A 22 1.05 23.23 17.50
N HIS A 23 -0.10 22.78 16.98
CA HIS A 23 -0.94 21.78 17.64
C HIS A 23 -0.42 20.34 17.45
N LEU A 24 0.57 20.13 16.58
CA LEU A 24 1.20 18.83 16.42
C LEU A 24 2.15 18.56 17.59
N THR A 25 2.12 17.33 18.11
CA THR A 25 3.05 16.91 19.16
C THR A 25 4.48 16.85 18.61
N PRO A 26 5.51 17.02 19.46
CA PRO A 26 6.91 16.90 19.03
C PRO A 26 7.21 15.57 18.32
N ASP A 27 6.64 14.46 18.80
CA ASP A 27 6.80 13.14 18.20
C ASP A 27 6.10 13.03 16.83
N ALA A 28 4.95 13.69 16.64
CA ALA A 28 4.30 13.75 15.32
C ALA A 28 5.20 14.47 14.31
N VAL A 29 5.74 15.61 14.71
CA VAL A 29 6.62 16.42 13.86
C VAL A 29 7.93 15.68 13.55
N SER A 30 8.51 14.99 14.53
CA SER A 30 9.73 14.21 14.30
C SER A 30 9.51 13.08 13.28
N LEU A 31 8.39 12.35 13.39
CA LEU A 31 8.06 11.30 12.41
C LEU A 31 7.81 11.89 11.01
N LEU A 32 7.03 12.97 10.91
CA LEU A 32 6.73 13.61 9.63
C LEU A 32 8.01 14.07 8.91
N LYS A 33 8.99 14.61 9.65
CA LYS A 33 10.28 15.02 9.07
C LYS A 33 11.08 13.84 8.51
N LEU A 34 11.05 12.68 9.18
CA LEU A 34 11.68 11.47 8.69
C LEU A 34 11.00 10.97 7.39
N LEU A 35 9.67 10.91 7.37
CA LEU A 35 8.88 10.44 6.24
C LEU A 35 8.99 11.36 5.01
N LEU A 36 8.97 12.67 5.23
CA LEU A 36 8.96 13.69 4.18
C LEU A 36 10.37 14.12 3.74
N SER A 37 11.42 13.37 4.12
CA SER A 37 12.77 13.62 3.65
C SER A 37 12.84 13.62 2.12
N LYS A 38 13.47 14.65 1.54
CA LYS A 38 13.66 14.75 0.09
C LYS A 38 14.56 13.65 -0.45
N ARG A 39 15.59 13.27 0.31
CA ARG A 39 16.44 12.13 -0.02
C ARG A 39 15.71 10.83 0.36
N PRO A 40 15.65 9.83 -0.53
CA PRO A 40 14.99 8.56 -0.22
C PRO A 40 15.70 7.75 0.88
N LEU A 41 17.04 7.70 0.84
CA LEU A 41 17.85 6.87 1.74
C LEU A 41 17.60 7.07 3.25
N PRO A 42 17.44 8.31 3.78
CA PRO A 42 17.14 8.50 5.20
C PRO A 42 15.68 8.24 5.58
N ARG A 43 14.78 7.92 4.63
CA ARG A 43 13.40 7.57 5.00
C ARG A 43 13.40 6.22 5.72
N PRO A 44 12.73 6.11 6.87
CA PRO A 44 12.71 4.87 7.64
C PRO A 44 12.01 3.74 6.87
N SER A 45 12.42 2.50 7.16
CA SER A 45 11.66 1.33 6.72
C SER A 45 10.34 1.23 7.48
N PHE A 46 9.39 0.41 7.01
CA PHE A 46 8.12 0.25 7.70
C PHE A 46 8.26 -0.25 9.15
N PRO A 47 9.11 -1.25 9.46
CA PRO A 47 9.40 -1.61 10.85
C PRO A 47 9.93 -0.45 11.70
N ASP A 48 10.83 0.38 11.14
CA ASP A 48 11.38 1.54 11.84
C ASP A 48 10.30 2.62 12.08
N ILE A 49 9.34 2.76 11.16
CA ILE A 49 8.17 3.64 11.34
C ILE A 49 7.35 3.18 12.54
N LEU A 50 7.04 1.88 12.63
CA LEU A 50 6.27 1.32 13.75
C LEU A 50 7.02 1.42 15.09
N ALA A 51 8.35 1.43 15.08
CA ALA A 51 9.16 1.62 16.28
C ALA A 51 9.21 3.09 16.77
N HIS A 52 8.70 4.05 15.99
CA HIS A 52 8.74 5.47 16.36
C HIS A 52 7.80 5.78 17.55
N PRO A 53 8.22 6.60 18.54
CA PRO A 53 7.41 6.92 19.73
C PRO A 53 5.99 7.39 19.42
N PHE A 54 5.82 8.19 18.36
CA PHE A 54 4.50 8.64 17.90
C PHE A 54 3.48 7.52 17.64
N LEU A 55 3.94 6.33 17.22
CA LEU A 55 3.07 5.20 16.88
C LEU A 55 3.06 4.09 17.93
N VAL A 56 3.78 4.24 19.05
CA VAL A 56 4.02 3.16 20.02
C VAL A 56 2.74 2.53 20.57
N GLU A 57 1.70 3.34 20.77
CA GLU A 57 0.40 2.87 21.28
C GLU A 57 -0.29 1.90 20.30
N HIS A 58 -0.15 2.14 19.00
CA HIS A 58 -0.82 1.38 17.95
C HIS A 58 0.09 0.37 17.26
N ALA A 59 1.41 0.48 17.46
CA ALA A 59 2.40 -0.37 16.80
C ALA A 59 2.17 -1.87 17.00
N PRO A 60 1.82 -2.39 18.20
CA PRO A 60 1.58 -3.82 18.37
C PRO A 60 0.41 -4.35 17.53
N ALA A 61 -0.68 -3.57 17.42
CA ALA A 61 -1.83 -3.95 16.62
C ALA A 61 -1.49 -3.96 15.12
N GLN A 62 -0.71 -2.99 14.65
CA GLN A 62 -0.26 -2.95 13.25
C GLN A 62 0.71 -4.09 12.94
N GLN A 63 1.63 -4.40 13.84
CA GLN A 63 2.55 -5.53 13.67
C GLN A 63 1.79 -6.86 13.60
N ALA A 64 0.77 -7.05 14.44
CA ALA A 64 -0.07 -8.24 14.39
C ALA A 64 -0.78 -8.40 13.03
N ILE A 65 -1.22 -7.30 12.39
CA ILE A 65 -1.80 -7.34 11.03
C ILE A 65 -0.75 -7.74 10.00
N LEU A 66 0.48 -7.23 10.10
CA LEU A 66 1.57 -7.57 9.17
C LEU A 66 2.06 -9.00 9.30
N ASP A 67 2.02 -9.56 10.51
CA ASP A 67 2.46 -10.93 10.78
C ASP A 67 1.49 -11.97 10.18
N VAL A 68 0.28 -11.55 9.77
CA VAL A 68 -0.65 -12.37 9.01
C VAL A 68 -0.04 -12.66 7.63
N LYS A 69 0.52 -13.87 7.49
CA LYS A 69 1.03 -14.34 6.20
C LYS A 69 -0.12 -14.45 5.21
N ALA A 70 -0.04 -13.67 4.13
CA ALA A 70 -0.93 -13.85 3.00
C ALA A 70 -0.87 -15.30 2.51
N HIS A 71 -2.03 -15.88 2.23
CA HIS A 71 -2.10 -17.17 1.58
C HIS A 71 -1.46 -17.08 0.20
N SER A 72 -0.78 -18.16 -0.22
CA SER A 72 -0.25 -18.24 -1.57
C SER A 72 -1.40 -18.07 -2.56
N PRO A 73 -1.33 -17.09 -3.49
CA PRO A 73 -2.38 -16.91 -4.48
C PRO A 73 -2.62 -18.20 -5.27
N PHE A 74 -3.86 -18.39 -5.72
CA PHE A 74 -4.27 -19.51 -6.60
C PHE A 74 -4.24 -20.89 -5.94
N SER A 75 -4.28 -20.95 -4.60
CA SER A 75 -4.17 -22.20 -3.85
C SER A 75 -5.53 -22.81 -3.51
N THR A 76 -6.55 -21.99 -3.29
CA THR A 76 -7.90 -22.41 -2.89
C THR A 76 -8.76 -22.81 -4.09
N ALA A 77 -9.86 -23.55 -3.83
CA ALA A 77 -10.82 -23.91 -4.88
C ALA A 77 -11.51 -22.67 -5.48
N LEU A 78 -11.91 -21.73 -4.61
CA LEU A 78 -12.53 -20.48 -5.04
C LEU A 78 -11.64 -19.67 -5.97
N GLU A 79 -10.34 -19.58 -5.65
CA GLU A 79 -9.37 -18.89 -6.48
C GLU A 79 -9.19 -19.55 -7.86
N LYS A 80 -9.13 -20.88 -7.91
CA LYS A 80 -9.03 -21.63 -9.16
C LYS A 80 -10.28 -21.44 -10.03
N ASP A 81 -11.45 -21.46 -9.41
CA ASP A 81 -12.72 -21.18 -10.11
C ASP A 81 -12.77 -19.75 -10.65
N CYS A 82 -12.25 -18.77 -9.89
CA CYS A 82 -12.13 -17.39 -10.37
C CYS A 82 -11.20 -17.26 -11.57
N LEU A 83 -10.02 -17.92 -11.55
CA LEU A 83 -9.12 -17.96 -12.70
C LEU A 83 -9.79 -18.57 -13.94
N GLU A 84 -10.50 -19.68 -13.78
CA GLU A 84 -11.20 -20.33 -14.91
C GLU A 84 -12.35 -19.47 -15.46
N ARG A 85 -13.02 -18.69 -14.61
CA ARG A 85 -14.00 -17.69 -15.07
C ARG A 85 -13.34 -16.56 -15.87
N MET A 86 -12.18 -16.08 -15.43
CA MET A 86 -11.40 -15.10 -16.20
C MET A 86 -10.97 -15.69 -17.55
N ARG A 87 -10.49 -16.93 -17.58
CA ARG A 87 -10.18 -17.66 -18.82
C ARG A 87 -11.39 -17.74 -19.75
N SER A 88 -12.55 -18.12 -19.21
CA SER A 88 -13.80 -18.25 -19.97
C SER A 88 -14.30 -16.91 -20.53
N ALA A 89 -13.95 -15.79 -19.87
CA ALA A 89 -14.21 -14.44 -20.35
C ALA A 89 -13.18 -13.93 -21.38
N GLY A 90 -12.22 -14.77 -21.80
CA GLY A 90 -11.20 -14.43 -22.79
C GLY A 90 -9.94 -13.79 -22.21
N VAL A 91 -9.74 -13.81 -20.88
CA VAL A 91 -8.55 -13.26 -20.24
C VAL A 91 -7.41 -14.28 -20.28
N GLY A 92 -6.23 -13.83 -20.71
CA GLY A 92 -5.01 -14.65 -20.66
C GLY A 92 -4.55 -14.87 -19.22
N ILE A 93 -4.90 -16.02 -18.63
CA ILE A 93 -4.64 -16.26 -17.20
C ILE A 93 -3.16 -16.35 -16.84
N ASP A 94 -2.27 -16.71 -17.77
CA ASP A 94 -0.83 -16.73 -17.51
C ASP A 94 -0.30 -15.32 -17.19
N ALA A 95 -0.83 -14.30 -17.85
CA ALA A 95 -0.51 -12.90 -17.58
C ALA A 95 -1.11 -12.41 -16.25
N VAL A 96 -2.28 -12.93 -15.86
CA VAL A 96 -2.88 -12.64 -14.56
C VAL A 96 -2.02 -13.24 -13.45
N ILE A 97 -1.62 -14.50 -13.58
CA ILE A 97 -0.75 -15.20 -12.63
C ILE A 97 0.58 -14.45 -12.49
N GLU A 98 1.22 -14.10 -13.62
CA GLU A 98 2.46 -13.33 -13.61
C GLU A 98 2.28 -11.98 -12.90
N SER A 99 1.21 -11.24 -13.21
CA SER A 99 0.94 -9.94 -12.61
C SER A 99 0.73 -10.01 -11.10
N VAL A 100 -0.08 -10.98 -10.64
CA VAL A 100 -0.38 -11.18 -9.21
C VAL A 100 0.86 -11.64 -8.45
N LEU A 101 1.60 -12.62 -8.96
CA LEU A 101 2.81 -13.13 -8.30
C LEU A 101 3.93 -12.09 -8.26
N ALA A 102 4.06 -11.25 -9.30
CA ALA A 102 5.03 -10.16 -9.34
C ALA A 102 4.55 -8.87 -8.63
N GLN A 103 3.35 -8.87 -8.04
CA GLN A 103 2.76 -7.73 -7.34
C GLN A 103 2.79 -6.43 -8.17
N LYS A 104 2.48 -6.51 -9.47
CA LYS A 104 2.61 -5.37 -10.40
C LYS A 104 1.66 -4.21 -10.12
N CYS A 105 0.64 -4.41 -9.27
CA CYS A 105 -0.41 -3.44 -8.99
C CYS A 105 -1.06 -2.86 -10.27
N ASP A 106 -1.24 -3.71 -11.29
CA ASP A 106 -1.81 -3.33 -12.58
C ASP A 106 -3.28 -3.76 -12.73
N ALA A 107 -3.85 -3.55 -13.91
CA ALA A 107 -5.24 -3.88 -14.18
C ALA A 107 -5.56 -5.39 -14.06
N LEU A 108 -4.61 -6.28 -14.37
CA LEU A 108 -4.83 -7.73 -14.27
C LEU A 108 -4.85 -8.18 -12.81
N ALA A 109 -3.88 -7.70 -12.01
CA ALA A 109 -3.89 -7.92 -10.56
C ALA A 109 -5.14 -7.31 -9.91
N GLY A 110 -5.51 -6.10 -10.31
CA GLY A 110 -6.71 -5.43 -9.80
C GLY A 110 -8.00 -6.18 -10.13
N TRP A 111 -8.16 -6.66 -11.37
CA TRP A 111 -9.35 -7.42 -11.74
C TRP A 111 -9.43 -8.76 -10.98
N TRP A 112 -8.30 -9.46 -10.85
CA TRP A 112 -8.20 -10.65 -10.01
C TRP A 112 -8.71 -10.39 -8.60
N THR A 113 -8.17 -9.37 -7.92
CA THR A 113 -8.54 -9.02 -6.54
C THR A 113 -10.03 -8.70 -6.41
N LEU A 114 -10.56 -7.87 -7.31
CA LEU A 114 -11.98 -7.48 -7.27
C LEU A 114 -12.94 -8.66 -7.54
N LEU A 115 -12.56 -9.57 -8.45
CA LEU A 115 -13.35 -10.76 -8.74
C LEU A 115 -13.35 -11.70 -7.53
N LEU A 116 -12.17 -11.98 -6.95
CA LEU A 116 -12.04 -12.86 -5.80
C LEU A 116 -12.86 -12.34 -4.61
N GLU A 117 -12.69 -11.06 -4.26
CA GLU A 117 -13.42 -10.42 -3.17
C GLU A 117 -14.95 -10.50 -3.39
N LYS A 118 -15.41 -10.30 -4.63
CA LYS A 118 -16.83 -10.44 -4.98
C LYS A 118 -17.35 -11.86 -4.74
N GLU A 119 -16.57 -12.89 -5.04
CA GLU A 119 -16.98 -14.27 -4.83
C GLU A 119 -16.88 -14.68 -3.35
N GLU A 120 -15.88 -14.21 -2.61
CA GLU A 120 -15.77 -14.40 -1.15
C GLU A 120 -16.97 -13.81 -0.42
N ARG A 121 -17.42 -12.60 -0.80
CA ARG A 121 -18.62 -11.95 -0.24
C ARG A 121 -19.91 -12.74 -0.46
N LYS A 122 -19.98 -13.66 -1.43
CA LYS A 122 -21.16 -14.53 -1.63
C LYS A 122 -21.17 -15.73 -0.69
N MET A 123 -20.05 -16.03 -0.04
CA MET A 123 -19.92 -17.15 0.91
C MET A 123 -20.22 -16.73 2.35
N LEU A 124 -20.34 -15.42 2.61
CA LEU A 124 -20.75 -14.82 3.87
C LEU A 124 -22.29 -14.67 3.92
#